data_AF-A0A9W6QPY0-F1
#
_entry.id   AF-A0A9W6QPY0-F1
#
_cell.length_a   1.000
_cell.length_b   1.000
_cell.length_c   1.000
_cell.angle_alpha   90.00
_cell.angle_beta   90.00
_cell.angle_gamma   90.00
#
_symmetry.space_group_name_H-M   'P 1'
#
loop_
_entity.id
_entity.type
_entity.pdbx_description
1 polymer ?
#
loop_
_entity_poly.entity_id
_entity_poly.type
_entity_poly.pdbx_seq_one_letter_code
_entity_poly.pdbx_strand_id
1 'polypeptide(L)'
;MPEPTTRRRLDQPRQRGLRFAIDPDAFGRFSERLARFLGTGKFLFWQTVLVLAWITLNLVAVSLRWDPYPFILLNLAFSTQAAYAAPLILLAQNRQDDRDRVSLEEDRARAAQTKADTEFLARELAAVRLAVGEVATRDYLRGELEKLRGDLKGKRNKSRQDPKELRDDPRWDEVSR
;
A
#
# COMPACT_ATOMS: atom_id res chain seq x y z
N MET A 1 40.16 -4.88 -34.39
CA MET A 1 38.86 -4.16 -34.46
C MET A 1 38.54 -4.01 -35.93
N PRO A 2 37.50 -4.69 -36.48
CA PRO A 2 36.10 -4.28 -36.27
C PRO A 2 35.06 -5.41 -36.07
N GLU A 3 34.01 -5.05 -35.32
CA GLU A 3 32.58 -5.40 -35.39
C GLU A 3 32.09 -6.88 -35.34
N PRO A 4 31.40 -7.30 -34.26
CA PRO A 4 30.60 -8.52 -34.25
C PRO A 4 29.25 -8.29 -34.95
N THR A 5 28.97 -9.09 -35.97
CA THR A 5 27.68 -9.13 -36.67
C THR A 5 26.53 -9.42 -35.68
N THR A 6 25.66 -8.42 -35.47
CA THR A 6 24.47 -8.55 -34.64
C THR A 6 23.48 -9.53 -35.30
N ARG A 7 23.37 -10.74 -34.75
CA ARG A 7 22.39 -11.74 -35.19
C ARG A 7 20.98 -11.26 -34.83
N ARG A 8 20.25 -10.78 -35.83
CA ARG A 8 18.82 -10.45 -35.75
C ARG A 8 18.04 -11.73 -35.43
N ARG A 9 17.59 -11.88 -34.17
CA ARG A 9 16.79 -13.04 -33.74
C ARG A 9 15.43 -13.03 -34.45
N LEU A 10 15.19 -14.08 -35.23
CA LEU A 10 13.99 -14.33 -36.04
C LEU A 10 12.84 -14.99 -35.26
N ASP A 11 12.90 -15.01 -33.93
CA ASP A 11 12.04 -15.86 -33.10
C ASP A 11 10.85 -15.11 -32.44
N GLN A 12 10.52 -13.90 -32.93
CA GLN A 12 9.30 -13.22 -32.51
C GLN A 12 8.17 -13.51 -33.50
N PRO A 13 7.13 -14.28 -33.12
CA PRO A 13 5.99 -14.47 -33.98
C PRO A 13 5.33 -13.11 -34.22
N ARG A 14 5.32 -12.68 -35.48
CA ARG A 14 4.63 -11.49 -35.95
C ARG A 14 3.12 -11.74 -35.87
N GLN A 15 2.55 -11.60 -34.69
CA GLN A 15 1.10 -11.65 -34.46
C GLN A 15 0.46 -10.41 -35.12
N ARG A 16 0.14 -10.55 -36.40
CA ARG A 16 -0.64 -9.58 -37.17
C ARG A 16 -2.12 -9.85 -36.92
N GLY A 17 -2.55 -9.73 -35.67
CA GLY A 17 -3.97 -9.67 -35.34
C GLY A 17 -4.47 -8.25 -35.62
N LEU A 18 -5.67 -8.11 -36.20
CA LEU A 18 -6.43 -6.87 -36.11
C LEU A 18 -6.66 -6.59 -34.62
N ARG A 19 -5.71 -5.90 -33.98
CA ARG A 19 -5.96 -5.28 -32.69
C ARG A 19 -6.90 -4.14 -33.00
N PHE A 20 -8.19 -4.35 -32.79
CA PHE A 20 -9.11 -3.25 -32.55
C PHE A 20 -8.52 -2.50 -31.36
N ALA A 21 -7.73 -1.46 -31.65
CA ALA A 21 -7.12 -0.60 -30.66
C ALA A 21 -8.25 0.29 -30.11
N ILE A 22 -9.08 -0.31 -29.27
CA ILE A 22 -9.98 0.43 -28.42
C ILE A 22 -9.07 1.21 -27.49
N ASP A 23 -9.04 2.53 -27.69
CA ASP A 23 -8.19 3.44 -26.94
C ASP A 23 -8.52 3.33 -25.43
N PRO A 24 -7.64 2.71 -24.62
CA PRO A 24 -7.96 2.36 -23.24
C PRO A 24 -8.22 3.59 -22.37
N ASP A 25 -7.63 4.73 -22.72
CA ASP A 25 -7.81 6.00 -22.02
C ASP A 25 -9.17 6.64 -22.28
N ALA A 26 -9.66 6.57 -23.52
CA ALA A 26 -11.00 7.05 -23.88
C ALA A 26 -12.09 6.19 -23.21
N PHE A 27 -11.89 4.88 -23.21
CA PHE A 27 -12.83 3.93 -22.61
C PHE A 27 -12.83 3.99 -21.07
N GLY A 28 -11.67 4.25 -20.45
CA GLY A 28 -11.55 4.45 -18.99
C GLY A 28 -12.38 5.64 -18.50
N ARG A 29 -12.27 6.79 -19.18
CA ARG A 29 -13.06 8.00 -18.87
C ARG A 29 -14.55 7.79 -19.10
N PHE A 30 -14.93 7.06 -20.15
CA PHE A 30 -16.32 6.72 -20.44
C PHE A 30 -16.91 5.80 -19.37
N SER A 31 -16.17 4.76 -18.99
CA SER A 31 -16.56 3.81 -17.94
C SER A 31 -16.75 4.48 -16.59
N GLU A 32 -15.91 5.44 -16.22
CA GLU A 32 -16.04 6.18 -14.96
C GLU A 32 -17.25 7.12 -14.95
N ARG A 33 -17.63 7.68 -16.10
CA ARG A 33 -18.90 8.42 -16.24
C ARG A 33 -20.09 7.48 -16.15
N LEU A 34 -20.04 6.33 -16.84
CA LEU A 34 -21.09 5.32 -16.78
C LEU A 34 -21.27 4.75 -15.37
N ALA A 35 -20.19 4.45 -14.65
CA ALA A 35 -20.27 3.93 -13.29
C ALA A 35 -20.93 4.93 -12.34
N ARG A 36 -20.57 6.22 -12.43
CA ARG A 36 -21.24 7.29 -11.66
C ARG A 36 -22.69 7.47 -12.07
N PHE A 37 -23.00 7.30 -13.35
CA PHE A 37 -24.36 7.43 -13.88
C PHE A 37 -25.27 6.28 -13.45
N LEU A 38 -24.81 5.02 -13.60
CA LEU A 38 -25.51 3.79 -13.22
C LEU A 38 -25.66 3.64 -11.70
N GLY A 39 -24.69 4.14 -10.91
CA GLY A 39 -24.76 4.15 -9.45
C GLY A 39 -25.71 5.19 -8.87
N THR A 40 -26.21 6.13 -9.68
CA THR A 40 -27.15 7.15 -9.23
C THR A 40 -28.59 6.69 -9.49
N GLY A 41 -29.47 6.73 -8.48
CA GLY A 41 -30.90 6.34 -8.63
C GLY A 41 -31.69 7.12 -9.71
N LYS A 42 -31.14 8.24 -10.20
CA LYS A 42 -31.65 9.00 -11.35
C LYS A 42 -31.69 8.17 -12.65
N PHE A 43 -30.74 7.26 -12.87
CA PHE A 43 -30.72 6.42 -14.06
C PHE A 43 -31.93 5.49 -14.09
N LEU A 44 -32.17 4.77 -12.99
CA LEU A 44 -33.32 3.87 -12.85
C LEU A 44 -34.64 4.64 -13.05
N PHE A 45 -34.77 5.84 -12.46
CA PHE A 45 -35.95 6.67 -12.65
C PHE A 45 -36.20 7.01 -14.12
N TRP A 46 -35.21 7.54 -14.84
CA TRP A 46 -35.35 7.89 -16.25
C TRP A 46 -35.59 6.65 -17.13
N GLN A 47 -34.95 5.53 -16.82
CA GLN A 47 -35.16 4.27 -17.53
C GLN A 47 -36.58 3.75 -17.36
N THR A 48 -37.14 3.79 -16.15
CA THR A 48 -38.53 3.41 -15.88
C THR A 48 -39.50 4.32 -16.62
N VAL A 49 -39.29 5.64 -16.58
CA VAL A 49 -40.14 6.61 -17.31
C VAL A 49 -40.10 6.35 -18.82
N LEU A 50 -38.92 6.10 -19.39
CA LEU A 50 -38.76 5.82 -20.80
C LEU A 50 -39.47 4.52 -21.22
N VAL A 51 -39.32 3.45 -20.44
CA VAL A 51 -40.03 2.18 -20.67
C VAL A 51 -41.54 2.38 -20.61
N LEU A 52 -42.04 3.11 -19.60
CA LEU A 52 -43.46 3.38 -19.44
C LEU A 52 -44.02 4.18 -20.62
N ALA A 53 -43.32 5.26 -21.02
CA ALA A 53 -43.67 6.08 -22.16
C ALA A 53 -43.68 5.26 -23.47
N TRP A 54 -42.71 4.36 -23.64
CA TRP A 54 -42.61 3.49 -24.81
C TRP A 54 -43.77 2.50 -24.89
N ILE A 55 -44.15 1.90 -23.77
CA ILE A 55 -45.33 1.03 -23.66
C ILE A 55 -46.59 1.83 -24.01
N THR A 56 -46.78 3.02 -23.44
CA THR A 56 -47.95 3.88 -23.74
C THR A 56 -48.02 4.28 -25.20
N LEU A 57 -46.90 4.68 -25.81
CA LEU A 57 -46.82 5.03 -27.23
C LEU A 57 -47.20 3.83 -28.11
N ASN A 58 -46.73 2.63 -27.76
CA ASN A 58 -47.08 1.41 -28.49
C ASN A 58 -48.58 1.09 -28.36
N LEU A 59 -49.18 1.22 -27.17
CA LEU A 59 -50.63 1.04 -26.97
C LEU A 59 -51.48 2.02 -27.83
N VAL A 60 -51.04 3.26 -27.96
CA VAL A 60 -51.70 4.25 -28.84
C VAL A 60 -51.49 3.88 -30.31
N ALA A 61 -50.30 3.46 -30.71
CA ALA A 61 -49.99 3.02 -32.08
C ALA A 61 -50.77 1.76 -32.51
N VAL A 62 -51.08 0.86 -31.57
CA VAL A 62 -51.96 -0.30 -31.77
C VAL A 62 -53.39 0.16 -32.11
N SER A 63 -53.86 1.24 -31.48
CA SER A 63 -55.16 1.85 -31.80
C SER A 63 -55.20 2.41 -33.23
N LEU A 64 -54.05 2.78 -33.81
CA LEU A 64 -53.88 3.16 -35.21
C LEU A 64 -53.61 1.96 -36.15
N ARG A 65 -53.75 0.70 -35.67
CA ARG A 65 -53.45 -0.56 -36.39
C ARG A 65 -52.01 -0.72 -36.88
N TRP A 66 -51.05 0.01 -36.30
CA TRP A 66 -49.64 -0.07 -36.71
C TRP A 66 -48.98 -1.40 -36.29
N ASP A 67 -49.41 -2.02 -35.18
CA ASP A 67 -48.89 -3.33 -34.71
C ASP A 67 -49.99 -4.15 -33.99
N PRO A 68 -50.82 -4.94 -34.70
CA PRO A 68 -51.85 -5.79 -34.10
C PRO A 68 -51.26 -6.84 -33.15
N TYR A 69 -52.03 -7.28 -32.15
CA TYR A 69 -51.62 -8.32 -31.19
C TYR A 69 -51.07 -9.56 -31.93
N PRO A 70 -49.83 -10.03 -31.67
CA PRO A 70 -49.04 -9.90 -30.43
C PRO A 70 -47.76 -9.04 -30.61
N PHE A 71 -47.88 -7.70 -30.63
CA PHE A 71 -46.82 -6.68 -30.51
C PHE A 71 -45.39 -7.14 -30.90
N ILE A 72 -45.19 -7.55 -32.16
CA ILE A 72 -43.94 -8.18 -32.60
C ILE A 72 -42.77 -7.19 -32.51
N LEU A 73 -43.03 -5.92 -32.82
CA LEU A 73 -42.00 -4.88 -32.88
C LEU A 73 -41.52 -4.48 -31.48
N LEU A 74 -42.44 -4.45 -30.51
CA LEU A 74 -42.10 -4.15 -29.12
C LEU A 74 -41.19 -5.23 -28.53
N ASN A 75 -41.54 -6.50 -28.75
CA ASN A 75 -40.74 -7.63 -28.29
C ASN A 75 -39.37 -7.69 -28.98
N LEU A 76 -39.32 -7.40 -30.28
CA LEU A 76 -38.06 -7.36 -31.03
C LEU A 76 -37.14 -6.23 -30.52
N ALA A 77 -37.69 -5.05 -30.26
CA ALA A 77 -36.93 -3.92 -29.72
C ALA A 77 -36.36 -4.23 -28.32
N PHE A 78 -37.17 -4.79 -27.42
CA PHE A 78 -36.72 -5.14 -26.07
C PHE A 78 -35.68 -6.27 -26.09
N SER A 79 -35.88 -7.26 -26.95
CA SER A 79 -34.92 -8.37 -27.14
C SER A 79 -33.58 -7.85 -27.67
N THR A 80 -33.60 -6.90 -28.61
CA THR A 80 -32.39 -6.26 -29.13
C THR A 80 -31.71 -5.40 -28.05
N GLN A 81 -32.48 -4.67 -27.23
CA GLN A 81 -31.95 -3.89 -26.11
C GLN A 81 -31.21 -4.80 -25.10
N ALA A 82 -31.82 -5.92 -24.72
CA ALA A 82 -31.20 -6.89 -23.84
C ALA A 82 -29.95 -7.53 -24.47
N ALA A 83 -30.01 -7.87 -25.76
CA ALA A 83 -28.89 -8.46 -26.49
C ALA A 83 -27.67 -7.52 -26.59
N TYR A 84 -27.88 -6.21 -26.77
CA TYR A 84 -26.78 -5.23 -26.80
C TYR A 84 -26.24 -4.88 -25.41
N ALA A 85 -27.04 -5.04 -24.35
CA ALA A 85 -26.58 -4.84 -22.97
C ALA A 85 -25.50 -5.87 -22.57
N ALA A 86 -25.63 -7.13 -22.98
CA ALA A 86 -24.69 -8.20 -22.63
C ALA A 86 -23.21 -7.91 -23.00
N PRO A 87 -22.86 -7.53 -24.24
CA PRO A 87 -21.48 -7.21 -24.59
C PRO A 87 -20.97 -5.92 -23.91
N LEU A 88 -21.83 -4.92 -23.69
CA LEU A 88 -21.47 -3.72 -22.94
C LEU A 88 -21.13 -4.01 -21.48
N ILE A 89 -21.92 -4.87 -20.83
CA ILE A 89 -21.68 -5.33 -19.46
C ILE A 89 -20.39 -6.15 -19.41
N LEU A 90 -20.17 -7.07 -20.35
CA LEU A 90 -18.95 -7.88 -20.41
C LEU A 90 -17.70 -7.02 -20.59
N LEU A 91 -17.76 -5.98 -21.42
CA LEU A 91 -16.66 -5.01 -21.58
C LEU A 91 -16.42 -4.18 -20.31
N ALA A 92 -17.49 -3.81 -19.60
CA ALA A 92 -17.38 -3.12 -18.32
C ALA A 92 -16.77 -4.01 -17.23
N GLN A 93 -17.14 -5.30 -17.20
CA GLN A 93 -16.68 -6.30 -16.24
C GLN A 93 -15.21 -6.65 -16.45
N ASN A 94 -14.76 -6.99 -17.66
CA ASN A 94 -13.35 -7.30 -17.94
C ASN A 94 -12.40 -6.20 -17.43
N ARG A 95 -12.84 -4.94 -17.52
CA ARG A 95 -12.06 -3.78 -17.07
C ARG A 95 -12.11 -3.56 -15.56
N GLN A 96 -13.17 -4.00 -14.88
CA GLN A 96 -13.21 -4.06 -13.42
C GLN A 96 -12.24 -5.14 -12.93
N ASP A 97 -12.31 -6.34 -13.52
CA ASP A 97 -11.43 -7.45 -13.18
C ASP A 97 -9.94 -7.11 -13.37
N ASP A 98 -9.59 -6.41 -14.46
CA ASP A 98 -8.21 -5.95 -14.70
C ASP A 98 -7.74 -4.94 -13.63
N ARG A 99 -8.59 -3.99 -13.23
CA ARG A 99 -8.27 -3.03 -12.15
C ARG A 99 -8.14 -3.73 -10.81
N ASP A 100 -9.07 -4.62 -10.50
CA ASP A 100 -9.10 -5.35 -9.25
C ASP A 100 -7.88 -6.25 -9.13
N ARG A 101 -7.44 -6.85 -10.25
CA ARG A 101 -6.19 -7.61 -10.32
C ARG A 101 -4.97 -6.75 -10.00
N VAL A 102 -4.84 -5.56 -10.59
CA VAL A 102 -3.70 -4.66 -10.31
C VAL A 102 -3.72 -4.23 -8.84
N SER A 103 -4.89 -3.88 -8.30
CA SER A 103 -5.03 -3.53 -6.88
C SER A 103 -4.60 -4.69 -5.96
N LEU A 104 -5.02 -5.91 -6.28
CA LEU A 104 -4.63 -7.10 -5.52
C LEU A 104 -3.13 -7.40 -5.59
N GLU A 105 -2.50 -7.18 -6.75
CA GLU A 105 -1.06 -7.35 -6.91
C GLU A 105 -0.28 -6.31 -6.08
N GLU A 106 -0.71 -5.03 -6.09
CA GLU A 106 -0.13 -4.00 -5.23
C GLU A 106 -0.29 -4.30 -3.74
N ASP A 107 -1.49 -4.72 -3.31
CA ASP A 107 -1.75 -5.04 -1.91
C ASP A 107 -0.90 -6.21 -1.43
N ARG A 108 -0.71 -7.23 -2.27
CA ARG A 108 0.21 -8.34 -1.99
C ARG A 108 1.65 -7.88 -1.85
N ALA A 109 2.11 -6.99 -2.73
CA ALA A 109 3.46 -6.43 -2.66
C ALA A 109 3.68 -5.63 -1.37
N ARG A 110 2.72 -4.77 -1.01
CA ARG A 110 2.74 -3.99 0.24
C ARG A 110 2.71 -4.88 1.47
N ALA A 111 1.89 -5.94 1.47
CA ALA A 111 1.84 -6.91 2.56
C ALA A 111 3.18 -7.66 2.72
N ALA A 112 3.81 -8.05 1.62
CA ALA A 112 5.13 -8.69 1.64
C ALA A 112 6.21 -7.75 2.21
N GLN A 113 6.21 -6.47 1.79
CA GLN A 113 7.13 -5.47 2.31
C GLN A 113 6.92 -5.23 3.81
N THR A 114 5.67 -5.03 4.24
CA THR A 114 5.32 -4.81 5.65
C THR A 114 5.75 -6.00 6.52
N LYS A 115 5.58 -7.23 6.01
CA LYS A 115 6.06 -8.44 6.69
C LYS A 115 7.58 -8.44 6.82
N ALA A 116 8.31 -8.12 5.76
CA ALA A 116 9.78 -8.05 5.78
C ALA A 116 10.28 -6.97 6.75
N ASP A 117 9.66 -5.79 6.75
CA ASP A 117 10.00 -4.70 7.69
C ASP A 117 9.74 -5.11 9.13
N THR A 118 8.63 -5.81 9.39
CA THR A 118 8.31 -6.32 10.73
C THR A 118 9.32 -7.38 11.18
N GLU A 119 9.70 -8.31 10.30
CA GLU A 119 10.74 -9.31 10.57
C GLU A 119 12.10 -8.66 10.83
N PHE A 120 12.45 -7.62 10.07
CA PHE A 120 13.67 -6.85 10.25
C PHE A 120 13.68 -6.16 11.61
N LEU A 121 12.63 -5.40 11.93
CA LEU A 121 12.47 -4.74 13.23
C LEU A 121 12.50 -5.73 14.40
N ALA A 122 11.90 -6.91 14.25
CA ALA A 122 11.94 -7.95 15.28
C ALA A 122 13.36 -8.50 15.51
N ARG A 123 14.14 -8.68 14.43
CA ARG A 123 15.56 -9.10 14.54
C ARG A 123 16.42 -8.00 15.16
N GLU A 124 16.27 -6.76 14.74
CA GLU A 124 16.95 -5.60 15.32
C GLU A 124 16.62 -5.47 16.81
N LEU A 125 15.34 -5.57 17.19
CA LEU A 125 14.92 -5.54 18.59
C LEU A 125 15.52 -6.69 19.41
N ALA A 126 15.57 -7.90 18.85
CA ALA A 126 16.20 -9.04 19.51
C ALA A 126 17.71 -8.81 19.71
N ALA A 127 18.41 -8.30 18.69
CA ALA A 127 19.83 -7.97 18.77
C ALA A 127 20.11 -6.88 19.80
N VAL A 128 19.32 -5.79 19.80
CA VAL A 128 19.39 -4.71 20.79
C VAL A 128 19.13 -5.26 22.19
N ARG A 129 18.13 -6.13 22.37
CA ARG A 129 17.82 -6.75 23.66
C ARG A 129 18.98 -7.59 24.19
N LEU A 130 19.66 -8.35 23.32
CA LEU A 130 20.84 -9.12 23.71
C LEU A 130 22.01 -8.20 24.11
N ALA A 131 22.30 -7.19 23.29
CA ALA A 131 23.36 -6.21 23.58
C ALA A 131 23.11 -5.45 24.89
N VAL A 132 21.87 -5.01 25.16
CA VAL A 132 21.49 -4.39 26.44
C VAL A 132 21.58 -5.39 27.59
N GLY A 133 21.17 -6.65 27.36
CA GLY A 133 21.29 -7.72 28.35
C GLY A 133 22.74 -7.97 28.80
N GLU A 134 23.70 -7.93 27.87
CA GLU A 134 25.13 -8.07 28.17
C GLU A 134 25.71 -6.83 28.88
N VAL A 135 25.37 -5.61 28.44
CA VAL A 135 25.89 -4.36 29.04
C VAL A 135 25.27 -4.06 30.42
N ALA A 136 24.03 -4.49 30.66
CA ALA A 136 23.34 -4.32 31.93
C ALA A 136 23.47 -5.56 32.85
N THR A 137 24.54 -6.35 32.71
CA THR A 137 24.75 -7.47 33.62
C THR A 137 24.90 -6.94 35.05
N ARG A 138 24.16 -7.52 36.01
CA ARG A 138 24.17 -7.14 37.44
C ARG A 138 25.59 -7.02 38.00
N ASP A 139 26.51 -7.83 37.49
CA ASP A 139 27.91 -7.85 37.90
C ASP A 139 28.73 -6.68 37.36
N TYR A 140 28.43 -6.17 36.15
CA TYR A 140 29.05 -4.95 35.63
C TYR A 140 28.56 -3.71 36.38
N LEU A 141 27.24 -3.61 36.61
CA LEU A 141 26.65 -2.54 37.42
C LEU A 141 27.17 -2.58 38.87
N ARG A 142 27.34 -3.78 39.45
CA ARG A 142 27.99 -3.94 40.76
C ARG A 142 29.45 -3.53 40.73
N GLY A 143 30.20 -3.94 39.71
CA GLY A 143 31.60 -3.58 39.52
C GLY A 143 31.79 -2.07 39.48
N GLU A 144 30.98 -1.37 38.69
CA GLU A 144 31.11 0.09 38.54
C GLU A 144 30.63 0.84 39.80
N LEU A 145 29.57 0.36 40.46
CA LEU A 145 29.16 0.87 41.78
C LEU A 145 30.24 0.66 42.85
N GLU A 146 30.91 -0.50 42.84
CA GLU A 146 31.93 -0.85 43.82
C GLU A 146 33.23 -0.08 43.59
N LYS A 147 33.57 0.19 42.33
CA LYS A 147 34.67 1.07 41.91
C LYS A 147 34.41 2.52 42.31
N LEU A 148 33.23 3.07 42.02
CA LEU A 148 32.79 4.40 42.49
C LEU A 148 32.83 4.50 44.02
N ARG A 149 32.35 3.47 44.73
CA ARG A 149 32.43 3.38 46.20
C ARG A 149 33.88 3.37 46.67
N GLY A 150 34.76 2.65 45.98
CA GLY A 150 36.20 2.59 46.24
C GLY A 150 36.86 3.96 46.11
N ASP A 151 36.63 4.65 45.00
CA ASP A 151 37.20 5.97 44.70
C ASP A 151 36.75 7.03 45.73
N LEU A 152 35.48 7.03 46.11
CA LEU A 152 34.96 7.88 47.17
C LEU A 152 35.60 7.58 48.52
N LYS A 153 35.82 6.31 48.85
CA LYS A 153 36.48 5.89 50.10
C LYS A 153 37.97 6.26 50.10
N GLY A 154 38.64 6.14 48.96
CA GLY A 154 40.02 6.56 48.73
C GLY A 154 40.20 8.07 48.90
N LYS A 155 39.33 8.87 48.26
CA LYS A 155 39.28 10.33 48.47
C LYS A 155 39.04 10.68 49.93
N ARG A 156 38.05 10.06 50.58
CA ARG A 156 37.73 10.30 52.00
C ARG A 156 38.89 9.94 52.93
N ASN A 157 39.62 8.85 52.66
CA ASN A 157 40.73 8.42 53.50
C ASN A 157 41.97 9.31 53.29
N LYS A 158 42.21 9.79 52.06
CA LYS A 158 43.23 10.78 51.75
C LYS A 158 42.96 12.10 52.48
N SER A 159 41.71 12.57 52.50
CA SER A 159 41.30 13.73 53.31
C SER A 159 41.37 13.51 54.83
N ARG A 160 41.49 12.26 55.30
CA ARG A 160 41.57 11.91 56.74
C ARG A 160 42.99 11.66 57.24
N GLN A 161 43.91 11.32 56.34
CA GLN A 161 45.34 11.13 56.66
C GLN A 161 46.14 12.44 56.60
N ASP A 162 45.55 13.49 56.02
CA ASP A 162 46.13 14.83 55.93
C ASP A 162 45.86 15.77 57.16
N PRO A 163 45.96 15.27 58.40
CA PRO A 163 46.33 16.17 59.52
C PRO A 163 47.69 15.87 60.17
N LYS A 164 48.55 15.03 59.55
CA LYS A 164 49.85 14.68 60.15
C LYS A 164 51.10 15.08 59.34
N GLU A 165 50.97 15.51 58.09
CA GLU A 165 52.11 16.08 57.33
C GLU A 165 52.37 17.57 57.60
N LEU A 166 51.64 18.19 58.52
CA LEU A 166 51.93 19.55 59.00
C LEU A 166 52.61 19.57 60.40
N ARG A 167 53.23 18.46 60.81
CA ARG A 167 53.91 18.35 62.13
C ARG A 167 55.37 17.88 62.07
N ASP A 168 55.90 17.63 60.88
CA ASP A 168 57.31 17.28 60.64
C ASP A 168 57.95 18.28 59.64
N ASP A 169 57.71 19.58 59.83
CA ASP A 169 58.48 20.62 59.14
C ASP A 169 59.66 21.03 60.05
N PRO A 170 60.92 20.63 59.75
CA PRO A 170 62.10 20.94 60.56
C PRO A 170 62.47 22.44 60.56
N ARG A 171 61.65 23.29 59.95
CA ARG A 171 61.91 24.72 59.77
C ARG A 171 61.55 25.59 60.98
N TRP A 172 60.97 25.01 62.04
CA TRP A 172 60.57 25.76 63.24
C TRP A 172 61.54 25.64 64.43
N ASP A 173 62.56 24.79 64.35
CA ASP A 173 63.54 24.60 65.44
C ASP A 173 64.65 25.67 65.47
N GLU A 174 64.66 26.59 64.51
CA GLU A 174 65.72 27.60 64.33
C GLU A 174 65.42 28.97 64.96
N VAL A 175 64.23 29.16 65.56
CA VAL A 175 63.76 30.48 66.05
C VAL A 175 63.84 30.65 67.58
N SER A 176 64.17 29.60 68.35
CA SER A 176 64.17 29.65 69.81
C SER A 176 65.56 29.52 70.46
N ARG A 177 66.59 30.14 69.89
CA ARG A 177 67.91 30.29 70.55
C ARG A 177 68.27 31.76 70.76
#